data_AF-B9D4G7-F1
#
_entry.id   AF-B9D4G7-F1
#
_cell.length_a   1.000
_cell.length_b   1.000
_cell.length_c   1.000
_cell.angle_alpha   90.00
_cell.angle_beta   90.00
_cell.angle_gamma   90.00
#
_symmetry.space_group_name_H-M   'P 1'
#
loop_
_entity.id
_entity.type
_entity.pdbx_description
1 polymer ?
#
loop_
_entity_poly.entity_id
_entity_poly.type
_entity_poly.pdbx_seq_one_letter_code
_entity_poly.pdbx_strand_id
1 'polypeptide(L)'
;MSLIIGTAGHIDHGKTALIKELNGFEGDRLEEEQKRGITIDLSFSNLSKNGENIAFIDVPGHENLIKTMISGAYGFDACLFVVAANDGLMPQSLEHLEVLNILGVRSLIVALTKCDLASAELIEQRKSEICAAAQNYKNLQILDIFPVSIKDSASIDELRNYLFTLKAANREQEGVFRYYIDRVFSLKGIGNVVTGTVIEGSVSKNEKLFNYDAGKEVQVRSVQSHDKFVERAGVSSRVALNLTGIELNDLKKGQLLSKKGFFRGFREIDAIVFARELTHGQSVTFCVGAKAAPAKALVLSEKEGGIFATFKFERDMFLKFDEPFVLIANGRVIGGGRALNAVSEPMKKSSKISFLNALLKKDFVSAFAMLKDTHKNGFGIISAYQRFGLNHEEAVAIAKQTPNVFVDEKALNIYDLSAVDRIKSAVKFMIEKNEFAVFSATSISLKLSWASESIAQKALDELESAGAIIKNDGVYTKTGVDMSKLKIRLEEKIYEILQSGNLAPLAPYNIYDELEIDRVSGDNALKKLTGIGRVVRLAHNLFVTSKALNEALAKLKAIIAAQGFVNVTNAKEALNLSRKYIIAYLEQLDLDPNIVKNGIDRVLKA
;
A
#
# COMPACT_ATOMS: atom_id res chain seq x y z
N MET A 1 19.89 -3.99 -21.51
CA MET A 1 18.62 -3.30 -21.16
C MET A 1 18.13 -2.61 -22.42
N SER A 2 16.82 -2.61 -22.69
CA SER A 2 16.24 -1.91 -23.84
C SER A 2 15.95 -0.47 -23.47
N LEU A 3 16.37 0.49 -24.31
CA LEU A 3 15.98 1.90 -24.19
C LEU A 3 14.51 2.04 -24.62
N ILE A 4 13.66 2.69 -23.81
CA ILE A 4 12.27 2.99 -24.18
C ILE A 4 12.16 4.43 -24.67
N ILE A 5 11.80 4.60 -25.94
CA ILE A 5 11.55 5.89 -26.57
C ILE A 5 10.05 6.03 -26.85
N GLY A 6 9.42 7.02 -26.23
CA GLY A 6 8.06 7.40 -26.59
C GLY A 6 8.04 8.36 -27.76
N THR A 7 7.05 8.28 -28.65
CA THR A 7 6.78 9.38 -29.57
C THR A 7 5.90 10.41 -28.87
N ALA A 8 5.99 11.68 -29.25
CA ALA A 8 4.99 12.68 -28.90
C ALA A 8 4.96 13.79 -29.95
N GLY A 9 3.82 14.42 -30.16
CA GLY A 9 3.66 15.54 -31.09
C GLY A 9 2.21 15.68 -31.55
N HIS A 10 1.90 16.78 -32.23
CA HIS A 10 0.56 17.03 -32.78
C HIS A 10 0.10 15.91 -33.74
N ILE A 11 -1.21 15.79 -33.90
CA ILE A 11 -1.80 14.97 -34.97
C ILE A 11 -1.25 15.40 -36.34
N ASP A 12 -1.14 14.45 -37.29
CA ASP A 12 -0.67 14.68 -38.66
C ASP A 12 0.75 15.27 -38.85
N HIS A 13 1.54 15.37 -37.77
CA HIS A 13 2.97 15.66 -37.85
C HIS A 13 3.82 14.44 -38.24
N GLY A 14 3.21 13.31 -38.62
CA GLY A 14 3.93 12.17 -39.18
C GLY A 14 4.62 11.24 -38.17
N LYS A 15 4.16 11.18 -36.92
CA LYS A 15 4.69 10.25 -35.88
C LYS A 15 4.72 8.79 -36.36
N THR A 16 3.58 8.26 -36.77
CA THR A 16 3.41 6.86 -37.18
C THR A 16 4.16 6.56 -38.48
N ALA A 17 4.17 7.51 -39.43
CA ALA A 17 4.94 7.40 -40.67
C ALA A 17 6.45 7.36 -40.40
N LEU A 18 6.95 8.21 -39.48
CA LEU A 18 8.35 8.20 -39.07
C LEU A 18 8.74 6.87 -38.40
N ILE A 19 7.90 6.34 -37.52
CA ILE A 19 8.14 5.03 -36.90
C ILE A 19 8.18 3.92 -37.97
N LYS A 20 7.24 3.93 -38.92
CA LYS A 20 7.22 2.97 -40.03
C LYS A 20 8.52 3.00 -40.85
N GLU A 21 9.05 4.17 -41.16
CA GLU A 21 10.35 4.28 -41.88
C GLU A 21 11.55 3.90 -41.01
N LEU A 22 11.47 4.12 -39.69
CA LEU A 22 12.55 3.76 -38.77
C LEU A 22 12.69 2.25 -38.60
N ASN A 23 11.58 1.50 -38.47
CA ASN A 23 11.60 0.09 -38.09
C ASN A 23 10.67 -0.86 -38.88
N GLY A 24 9.99 -0.37 -39.93
CA GLY A 24 9.09 -1.17 -40.77
C GLY A 24 7.75 -1.51 -40.12
N PHE A 25 7.43 -0.95 -38.95
CA PHE A 25 6.20 -1.26 -38.22
C PHE A 25 5.00 -0.47 -38.72
N GLU A 26 3.89 -1.16 -39.00
CA GLU A 26 2.61 -0.52 -39.29
C GLU A 26 1.84 -0.31 -37.97
N GLY A 27 1.82 0.96 -37.51
CA GLY A 27 1.34 1.38 -36.19
C GLY A 27 -0.13 1.11 -35.89
N ASP A 28 -1.00 1.18 -36.90
CA ASP A 28 -2.44 1.19 -36.72
C ASP A 28 -3.03 -0.21 -36.95
N ARG A 29 -3.35 -0.90 -35.85
CA ARG A 29 -3.81 -2.30 -35.88
C ARG A 29 -5.32 -2.45 -35.76
N LEU A 30 -6.01 -1.47 -35.18
CA LEU A 30 -7.47 -1.51 -35.05
C LEU A 30 -8.13 -1.03 -36.36
N GLU A 31 -9.21 -1.70 -36.78
CA GLU A 31 -9.98 -1.27 -37.95
C GLU A 31 -10.49 0.19 -37.82
N GLU A 32 -10.72 0.66 -36.61
CA GLU A 32 -11.15 2.03 -36.32
C GLU A 32 -10.01 3.06 -36.46
N GLU A 33 -8.77 2.67 -36.15
CA GLU A 33 -7.56 3.50 -36.35
C GLU A 33 -7.32 3.69 -37.86
N GLN A 34 -7.37 2.61 -38.63
CA GLN A 34 -7.16 2.63 -40.08
C GLN A 34 -8.25 3.42 -40.83
N LYS A 35 -9.51 3.35 -40.37
CA LYS A 35 -10.63 4.11 -40.96
C LYS A 35 -10.56 5.62 -40.67
N ARG A 36 -9.97 6.02 -39.55
CA ARG A 36 -9.92 7.43 -39.11
C ARG A 36 -8.56 8.10 -39.30
N GLY A 37 -7.50 7.35 -39.61
CA GLY A 37 -6.15 7.88 -39.76
C GLY A 37 -5.54 8.39 -38.45
N ILE A 38 -6.00 7.88 -37.30
CA ILE A 38 -5.53 8.29 -35.97
C ILE A 38 -5.15 7.06 -35.14
N THR A 39 -4.03 7.13 -34.43
CA THR A 39 -3.66 6.16 -33.40
C THR A 39 -4.60 6.34 -32.19
N ILE A 40 -5.29 5.28 -31.76
CA ILE A 40 -6.32 5.31 -30.70
C ILE A 40 -5.78 4.71 -29.41
N ASP A 41 -4.98 3.65 -29.52
CA ASP A 41 -4.35 2.98 -28.38
C ASP A 41 -2.82 3.02 -28.51
N LEU A 42 -2.08 2.73 -27.44
CA LEU A 42 -0.62 2.69 -27.50
C LEU A 42 -0.15 1.60 -28.48
N SER A 43 0.69 1.97 -29.43
CA SER A 43 1.30 1.04 -30.38
C SER A 43 2.77 0.80 -30.06
N PHE A 44 3.19 -0.46 -30.12
CA PHE A 44 4.52 -0.90 -29.66
C PHE A 44 5.31 -1.48 -30.82
N SER A 45 6.51 -0.97 -31.01
CA SER A 45 7.42 -1.46 -32.05
C SER A 45 8.85 -1.47 -31.53
N ASN A 46 9.73 -2.23 -32.20
CA ASN A 46 11.11 -2.39 -31.80
C ASN A 46 12.03 -2.09 -32.96
N LEU A 47 13.17 -1.48 -32.67
CA LEU A 47 14.25 -1.23 -33.59
C LEU A 47 15.51 -1.91 -33.05
N SER A 48 16.04 -2.89 -33.79
CA SER A 48 17.18 -3.70 -33.35
C SER A 48 18.37 -3.59 -34.31
N LYS A 49 19.58 -3.45 -33.78
CA LYS A 49 20.84 -3.44 -34.54
C LYS A 49 21.96 -4.04 -33.69
N ASN A 50 22.71 -4.99 -34.24
CA ASN A 50 23.89 -5.61 -33.58
C ASN A 50 23.66 -6.11 -32.14
N GLY A 51 22.45 -6.58 -31.82
CA GLY A 51 22.08 -7.08 -30.48
C GLY A 51 21.57 -5.99 -29.51
N GLU A 52 21.64 -4.71 -29.88
CA GLU A 52 20.97 -3.61 -29.17
C GLU A 52 19.52 -3.50 -29.61
N ASN A 53 18.63 -3.15 -28.68
CA ASN A 53 17.19 -3.04 -28.92
C ASN A 53 16.62 -1.74 -28.32
N ILE A 54 15.95 -0.96 -29.16
CA ILE A 54 15.19 0.23 -28.79
C ILE A 54 13.71 -0.09 -28.92
N ALA A 55 12.96 0.10 -27.85
CA ALA A 55 11.52 -0.09 -27.84
C ALA A 55 10.83 1.26 -28.03
N PHE A 56 9.93 1.34 -29.01
CA PHE A 56 9.10 2.50 -29.26
C PHE A 56 7.71 2.31 -28.68
N ILE A 57 7.22 3.37 -28.03
CA ILE A 57 5.82 3.51 -27.62
C ILE A 57 5.23 4.68 -28.40
N ASP A 58 4.42 4.37 -29.41
CA ASP A 58 3.71 5.40 -30.17
C ASP A 58 2.50 5.84 -29.37
N VAL A 59 2.48 7.12 -28.95
CA VAL A 59 1.34 7.68 -28.21
C VAL A 59 0.41 8.41 -29.16
N PRO A 60 -0.90 8.33 -28.91
CA PRO A 60 -1.87 9.10 -29.67
C PRO A 60 -1.63 10.60 -29.47
N GLY A 61 -1.67 11.37 -30.56
CA GLY A 61 -1.51 12.82 -30.52
C GLY A 61 -2.81 13.61 -30.39
N HIS A 62 -3.95 12.94 -30.27
CA HIS A 62 -5.27 13.57 -30.26
C HIS A 62 -5.68 14.00 -28.84
N GLU A 63 -6.32 15.17 -28.69
CA GLU A 63 -6.75 15.74 -27.38
C GLU A 63 -7.55 14.75 -26.52
N ASN A 64 -8.53 14.05 -27.12
CA ASN A 64 -9.33 13.01 -26.45
C ASN A 64 -8.54 11.79 -25.90
N LEU A 65 -7.26 11.63 -26.26
CA LEU A 65 -6.45 10.46 -25.92
C LEU A 65 -5.25 10.79 -25.01
N ILE A 66 -5.23 11.99 -24.43
CA ILE A 66 -4.19 12.44 -23.51
C ILE A 66 -4.00 11.48 -22.31
N LYS A 67 -5.07 10.83 -21.82
CA LYS A 67 -4.98 9.84 -20.73
C LYS A 67 -4.15 8.62 -21.12
N THR A 68 -4.24 8.21 -22.38
CA THR A 68 -3.45 7.12 -22.95
C THR A 68 -1.99 7.53 -23.09
N MET A 69 -1.74 8.76 -23.55
CA MET A 69 -0.40 9.35 -23.61
C MET A 69 0.26 9.39 -22.22
N ILE A 70 -0.45 9.90 -21.21
CA ILE A 70 0.03 9.95 -19.81
C ILE A 70 0.45 8.55 -19.35
N SER A 71 -0.41 7.54 -19.54
CA SER A 71 -0.13 6.15 -19.16
C SER A 71 1.11 5.57 -19.84
N GLY A 72 1.35 5.90 -21.11
CA GLY A 72 2.54 5.46 -21.85
C GLY A 72 3.82 6.16 -21.35
N ALA A 73 3.74 7.46 -21.10
CA ALA A 73 4.89 8.32 -20.83
C ALA A 73 5.62 8.04 -19.50
N TYR A 74 4.97 7.40 -18.51
CA TYR A 74 5.66 6.93 -17.29
C TYR A 74 6.83 5.98 -17.58
N GLY A 75 6.80 5.29 -18.73
CA GLY A 75 7.83 4.33 -19.12
C GLY A 75 8.99 4.91 -19.94
N PHE A 76 8.91 6.18 -20.36
CA PHE A 76 9.87 6.72 -21.33
C PHE A 76 11.20 7.01 -20.68
N ASP A 77 12.28 6.50 -21.26
CA ASP A 77 13.64 6.95 -20.96
C ASP A 77 13.94 8.25 -21.71
N ALA A 78 13.44 8.36 -22.94
CA ALA A 78 13.50 9.57 -23.76
C ALA A 78 12.22 9.72 -24.60
N CYS A 79 11.99 10.91 -25.15
CA CYS A 79 10.90 11.18 -26.07
C CYS A 79 11.43 11.61 -27.44
N LEU A 80 10.96 10.94 -28.49
CA LEU A 80 11.06 11.38 -29.88
C LEU A 80 9.92 12.38 -30.14
N PHE A 81 10.22 13.67 -30.01
CA PHE A 81 9.29 14.77 -30.17
C PHE A 81 9.18 15.18 -31.64
N VAL A 82 8.03 14.92 -32.24
CA VAL A 82 7.80 15.06 -33.69
C VAL A 82 7.08 16.37 -33.98
N VAL A 83 7.72 17.22 -34.78
CA VAL A 83 7.20 18.51 -35.23
C VAL A 83 7.28 18.55 -36.75
N ALA A 84 6.24 19.00 -37.44
CA ALA A 84 6.29 19.18 -38.89
C ALA A 84 6.93 20.53 -39.22
N ALA A 85 7.90 20.57 -40.15
CA ALA A 85 8.65 21.78 -40.49
C ALA A 85 7.76 22.89 -41.08
N ASN A 86 6.79 22.50 -41.91
CA ASN A 86 5.81 23.40 -42.53
C ASN A 86 4.83 23.99 -41.51
N ASP A 87 4.45 23.22 -40.48
CA ASP A 87 3.42 23.61 -39.50
C ASP A 87 4.00 24.27 -38.24
N GLY A 88 5.17 23.81 -37.78
CA GLY A 88 5.80 24.28 -36.54
C GLY A 88 5.15 23.73 -35.27
N LEU A 89 5.36 24.43 -34.15
CA LEU A 89 4.77 24.06 -32.86
C LEU A 89 3.27 24.33 -32.80
N MET A 90 2.51 23.30 -32.45
CA MET A 90 1.05 23.37 -32.26
C MET A 90 0.67 23.32 -30.76
N PRO A 91 -0.55 23.73 -30.36
CA PRO A 91 -0.98 23.68 -28.97
C PRO A 91 -0.83 22.29 -28.31
N GLN A 92 -1.15 21.21 -29.02
CA GLN A 92 -0.94 19.83 -28.55
C GLN A 92 0.55 19.49 -28.38
N SER A 93 1.43 20.09 -29.18
CA SER A 93 2.88 19.91 -29.04
C SER A 93 3.35 20.50 -27.70
N LEU A 94 2.85 21.68 -27.33
CA LEU A 94 3.14 22.31 -26.05
C LEU A 94 2.53 21.53 -24.87
N GLU A 95 1.31 21.01 -25.03
CA GLU A 95 0.66 20.16 -24.03
C GLU A 95 1.47 18.89 -23.76
N HIS A 96 2.01 18.27 -24.80
CA HIS A 96 2.89 17.11 -24.64
C HIS A 96 4.20 17.45 -23.92
N LEU A 97 4.83 18.59 -24.21
CA LEU A 97 6.02 19.04 -23.49
C LEU A 97 5.71 19.23 -21.99
N GLU A 98 4.56 19.83 -21.67
CA GLU A 98 4.11 19.98 -20.28
C GLU A 98 3.94 18.63 -19.57
N VAL A 99 3.26 17.66 -20.21
CA VAL A 99 3.09 16.31 -19.67
C VAL A 99 4.44 15.61 -19.44
N LEU A 100 5.33 15.63 -20.44
CA LEU A 100 6.67 15.03 -20.34
C LEU A 100 7.48 15.64 -19.19
N ASN A 101 7.43 16.98 -19.05
CA ASN A 101 8.08 17.69 -17.96
C ASN A 101 7.53 17.29 -16.58
N ILE A 102 6.21 17.17 -16.44
CA ILE A 102 5.55 16.76 -15.18
C ILE A 102 5.97 15.33 -14.81
N LEU A 103 5.93 14.41 -15.77
CA LEU A 103 6.28 13.01 -15.55
C LEU A 103 7.79 12.81 -15.34
N GLY A 104 8.61 13.81 -15.71
CA GLY A 104 10.06 13.82 -15.48
C GLY A 104 10.84 13.09 -16.57
N VAL A 105 10.30 12.98 -17.78
CA VAL A 105 11.05 12.53 -18.95
C VAL A 105 12.06 13.62 -19.29
N ARG A 106 13.36 13.34 -19.17
CA ARG A 106 14.39 14.39 -19.27
C ARG A 106 14.87 14.64 -20.69
N SER A 107 15.02 13.59 -21.47
CA SER A 107 15.67 13.64 -22.78
C SER A 107 14.66 13.76 -23.91
N LEU A 108 14.78 14.83 -24.69
CA LEU A 108 14.02 15.05 -25.92
C LEU A 108 14.94 14.89 -27.14
N ILE A 109 14.54 14.06 -28.10
CA ILE A 109 15.10 14.04 -29.45
C ILE A 109 14.04 14.64 -30.37
N VAL A 110 14.37 15.72 -31.07
CA VAL A 110 13.38 16.38 -31.94
C VAL A 110 13.52 15.84 -33.36
N ALA A 111 12.44 15.32 -33.91
CA ALA A 111 12.33 14.99 -35.32
C ALA A 111 11.50 16.06 -36.03
N LEU A 112 12.17 16.93 -36.77
CA LEU A 112 11.55 17.98 -37.57
C LEU A 112 11.17 17.39 -38.95
N THR A 113 10.01 16.74 -38.98
CA THR A 113 9.45 16.03 -40.13
C THR A 113 9.03 16.94 -41.26
N LYS A 114 8.76 16.36 -42.46
CA LYS A 114 8.33 17.10 -43.66
C LYS A 114 9.32 18.22 -44.03
N CYS A 115 10.62 18.03 -43.76
CA CYS A 115 11.63 19.04 -44.07
C CYS A 115 11.76 19.28 -45.59
N ASP A 116 11.34 18.32 -46.43
CA ASP A 116 11.25 18.47 -47.89
C ASP A 116 10.25 19.53 -48.34
N LEU A 117 9.33 19.94 -47.45
CA LEU A 117 8.32 20.97 -47.72
C LEU A 117 8.71 22.35 -47.15
N ALA A 118 9.91 22.50 -46.59
CA ALA A 118 10.36 23.73 -45.93
C ALA A 118 11.70 24.21 -46.50
N SER A 119 11.91 25.53 -46.50
CA SER A 119 13.21 26.13 -46.83
C SER A 119 14.20 25.94 -45.69
N ALA A 120 15.50 26.05 -45.97
CA ALA A 120 16.55 25.99 -44.94
C ALA A 120 16.37 27.08 -43.86
N GLU A 121 15.95 28.29 -44.27
CA GLU A 121 15.65 29.39 -43.35
C GLU A 121 14.49 29.04 -42.40
N LEU A 122 13.41 28.44 -42.93
CA LEU A 122 12.27 28.03 -42.13
C LEU A 122 12.66 26.92 -41.14
N ILE A 123 13.50 25.97 -41.56
CA ILE A 123 14.01 24.90 -40.69
C ILE A 123 14.78 25.47 -39.49
N GLU A 124 15.70 26.42 -39.72
CA GLU A 124 16.46 27.07 -38.64
C GLU A 124 15.56 27.91 -37.72
N GLN A 125 14.55 28.58 -38.28
CA GLN A 125 13.53 29.25 -37.49
C GLN A 125 12.78 28.26 -36.59
N ARG A 126 12.33 27.11 -37.11
CA ARG A 126 11.62 26.08 -36.32
C ARG A 126 12.49 25.50 -35.22
N LYS A 127 13.78 25.25 -35.49
CA LYS A 127 14.73 24.80 -34.46
C LYS A 127 14.79 25.80 -33.30
N SER A 128 14.90 27.09 -33.60
CA SER A 128 14.95 28.16 -32.59
C SER A 128 13.66 28.24 -31.77
N GLU A 129 12.50 28.14 -32.41
CA GLU A 129 11.19 28.11 -31.73
C GLU A 129 11.05 26.92 -30.78
N ILE A 130 11.48 25.73 -31.22
CA ILE A 130 11.43 24.50 -30.41
C ILE A 130 12.36 24.60 -29.20
N CYS A 131 13.58 25.11 -29.39
CA CYS A 131 14.51 25.36 -28.29
C CYS A 131 13.93 26.33 -27.26
N ALA A 132 13.37 27.46 -27.70
CA ALA A 132 12.76 28.44 -26.82
C ALA A 132 11.56 27.85 -26.03
N ALA A 133 10.73 27.02 -26.68
CA ALA A 133 9.62 26.36 -26.01
C ALA A 133 10.10 25.36 -24.94
N ALA A 134 11.09 24.53 -25.25
CA ALA A 134 11.63 23.53 -24.32
C ALA A 134 12.31 24.17 -23.10
N GLN A 135 12.97 25.32 -23.26
CA GLN A 135 13.64 26.06 -22.17
C GLN A 135 12.69 26.50 -21.05
N ASN A 136 11.39 26.62 -21.32
CA ASN A 136 10.39 26.95 -20.29
C ASN A 136 10.17 25.80 -19.29
N TYR A 137 10.67 24.59 -19.58
CA TYR A 137 10.44 23.39 -18.78
C TYR A 137 11.75 22.89 -18.17
N LYS A 138 11.91 23.07 -16.86
CA LYS A 138 13.14 22.77 -16.12
C LYS A 138 13.64 21.32 -16.28
N ASN A 139 12.73 20.36 -16.42
CA ASN A 139 13.11 18.95 -16.51
C ASN A 139 13.45 18.50 -17.93
N LEU A 140 13.17 19.31 -18.95
CA LEU A 140 13.36 18.93 -20.35
C LEU A 140 14.71 19.42 -20.89
N GLN A 141 15.41 18.52 -21.57
CA GLN A 141 16.64 18.80 -22.29
C GLN A 141 16.54 18.23 -23.70
N ILE A 142 16.67 19.10 -24.69
CA ILE A 142 16.86 18.68 -26.09
C ILE A 142 18.27 18.12 -26.22
N LEU A 143 18.37 16.84 -26.61
CA LEU A 143 19.64 16.19 -26.89
C LEU A 143 20.13 16.55 -28.30
N ASP A 144 19.23 16.54 -29.28
CA ASP A 144 19.52 16.91 -30.66
C ASP A 144 18.22 17.18 -31.46
N ILE A 145 18.35 17.84 -32.62
CA ILE A 145 17.25 18.14 -33.56
C ILE A 145 17.61 17.68 -34.97
N PHE A 146 16.86 16.70 -35.48
CA PHE A 146 17.04 16.12 -36.81
C PHE A 146 15.95 16.61 -37.77
N PRO A 147 16.30 17.37 -38.83
CA PRO A 147 15.43 17.56 -39.99
C PRO A 147 15.27 16.23 -40.71
N VAL A 148 14.04 15.73 -40.83
CA VAL A 148 13.78 14.42 -41.43
C VAL A 148 12.67 14.47 -42.48
N SER A 149 12.87 13.72 -43.56
CA SER A 149 11.83 13.45 -44.55
C SER A 149 11.75 11.97 -44.84
N ILE A 150 10.54 11.42 -44.84
CA ILE A 150 10.31 10.02 -45.24
C ILE A 150 10.62 9.78 -46.73
N LYS A 151 10.83 10.83 -47.52
CA LYS A 151 11.27 10.74 -48.93
C LYS A 151 12.78 10.72 -49.08
N ASP A 152 13.53 11.02 -48.01
CA ASP A 152 14.99 11.05 -47.99
C ASP A 152 15.50 10.03 -46.97
N SER A 153 15.91 8.86 -47.47
CA SER A 153 16.42 7.77 -46.64
C SER A 153 17.66 8.17 -45.83
N ALA A 154 18.49 9.08 -46.33
CA ALA A 154 19.70 9.50 -45.61
C ALA A 154 19.34 10.25 -44.32
N SER A 155 18.30 11.09 -44.35
CA SER A 155 17.80 11.80 -43.16
C SER A 155 17.25 10.84 -42.09
N ILE A 156 16.59 9.76 -42.51
CA ILE A 156 16.09 8.72 -41.60
C ILE A 156 17.23 7.88 -41.03
N ASP A 157 18.23 7.56 -41.86
CA ASP A 157 19.41 6.80 -41.44
C ASP A 157 20.24 7.57 -40.40
N GLU A 158 20.38 8.88 -40.54
CA GLU A 158 21.07 9.75 -39.58
C GLU A 158 20.38 9.70 -38.21
N LEU A 159 19.07 9.96 -38.16
CA LEU A 159 18.27 9.81 -36.93
C LEU A 159 18.41 8.40 -36.35
N ARG A 160 18.24 7.36 -37.19
CA ARG A 160 18.32 5.96 -36.75
C ARG A 160 19.67 5.65 -36.10
N ASN A 161 20.77 6.08 -36.72
CA ASN A 161 22.11 5.86 -36.19
C ASN A 161 22.33 6.60 -34.87
N TYR A 162 21.83 7.83 -34.74
CA TYR A 162 21.89 8.58 -33.49
C TYR A 162 21.14 7.88 -32.36
N LEU A 163 19.93 7.36 -32.62
CA LEU A 163 19.14 6.67 -31.60
C LEU A 163 19.88 5.47 -30.97
N PHE A 164 20.71 4.75 -31.76
CA PHE A 164 21.55 3.67 -31.25
C PHE A 164 22.74 4.13 -30.41
N THR A 165 23.11 5.42 -30.44
CA THR A 165 24.13 5.96 -29.54
C THR A 165 23.60 6.24 -28.14
N LEU A 166 22.28 6.32 -27.99
CA LEU A 166 21.62 6.64 -26.73
C LEU A 166 21.69 5.46 -25.78
N LYS A 167 22.00 5.75 -24.52
CA LYS A 167 21.99 4.76 -23.44
C LYS A 167 20.76 4.95 -22.57
N ALA A 168 20.13 3.83 -22.20
CA ALA A 168 19.08 3.86 -21.19
C ALA A 168 19.63 4.48 -19.90
N ALA A 169 18.85 5.35 -19.27
CA ALA A 169 19.19 5.86 -17.96
C ALA A 169 19.28 4.67 -16.98
N ASN A 170 20.35 4.62 -16.17
CA ASN A 170 20.42 3.68 -15.06
C ASN A 170 19.35 4.09 -14.03
N ARG A 171 18.17 3.49 -14.14
CA ARG A 171 17.15 3.56 -13.10
C ARG A 171 17.48 2.49 -12.07
N GLU A 172 17.58 2.90 -10.81
CA GLU A 172 17.71 1.97 -9.70
C GLU A 172 16.54 0.99 -9.75
N GLN A 173 16.84 -0.31 -9.75
CA GLN A 173 15.84 -1.36 -9.61
C GLN A 173 15.39 -1.52 -8.14
N GLU A 174 15.93 -0.68 -7.26
CA GLU A 174 15.64 -0.66 -5.84
C GLU A 174 14.25 -0.07 -5.57
N GLY A 175 13.68 -0.43 -4.44
CA GLY A 175 12.32 -0.05 -4.06
C GLY A 175 11.28 -1.15 -4.26
N VAL A 176 10.03 -0.77 -4.03
CA VAL A 176 8.89 -1.70 -4.01
C VAL A 176 8.31 -1.79 -5.41
N PHE A 177 8.01 -3.01 -5.88
CA PHE A 177 7.44 -3.23 -7.22
C PHE A 177 6.19 -2.38 -7.43
N ARG A 178 6.16 -1.51 -8.45
CA ARG A 178 4.99 -0.69 -8.78
C ARG A 178 4.60 -0.87 -10.23
N TYR A 179 3.36 -1.32 -10.44
CA TYR A 179 2.84 -1.61 -11.76
C TYR A 179 1.37 -1.22 -11.86
N TYR A 180 1.05 -0.28 -12.74
CA TYR A 180 -0.33 0.04 -13.09
C TYR A 180 -0.76 -0.78 -14.30
N ILE A 181 -1.91 -1.43 -14.19
CA ILE A 181 -2.52 -2.16 -15.29
C ILE A 181 -2.94 -1.18 -16.37
N ASP A 182 -2.47 -1.36 -17.59
CA ASP A 182 -2.88 -0.61 -18.78
C ASP A 182 -3.94 -1.36 -19.59
N ARG A 183 -3.74 -2.67 -19.81
CA ARG A 183 -4.72 -3.54 -20.49
C ARG A 183 -4.93 -4.84 -19.75
N VAL A 184 -6.12 -5.40 -19.94
CA VAL A 184 -6.57 -6.67 -19.36
C VAL A 184 -7.17 -7.50 -20.48
N PHE A 185 -6.77 -8.76 -20.59
CA PHE A 185 -7.37 -9.71 -21.52
C PHE A 185 -7.21 -11.13 -20.99
N SER A 186 -7.99 -12.07 -21.53
CA SER A 186 -7.88 -13.48 -21.19
C SER A 186 -7.50 -14.26 -22.45
N LEU A 187 -6.52 -15.14 -22.35
CA LEU A 187 -6.08 -16.00 -23.44
C LEU A 187 -6.45 -17.44 -23.12
N LYS A 188 -7.11 -18.12 -24.07
CA LYS A 188 -7.56 -19.51 -23.92
C LYS A 188 -6.37 -20.41 -23.57
N GLY A 189 -6.47 -21.15 -22.47
CA GLY A 189 -5.42 -22.05 -21.96
C GLY A 189 -4.28 -21.38 -21.16
N ILE A 190 -4.15 -20.05 -21.23
CA ILE A 190 -3.11 -19.28 -20.53
C ILE A 190 -3.66 -18.69 -19.23
N GLY A 191 -4.87 -18.11 -19.28
CA GLY A 191 -5.52 -17.43 -18.16
C GLY A 191 -5.59 -15.91 -18.36
N ASN A 192 -5.68 -15.18 -17.24
CA ASN A 192 -5.83 -13.73 -17.24
C ASN A 192 -4.46 -13.07 -17.39
N VAL A 193 -4.30 -12.25 -18.42
CA VAL A 193 -3.07 -11.54 -18.72
C VAL A 193 -3.32 -10.04 -18.61
N VAL A 194 -2.40 -9.36 -17.93
CA VAL A 194 -2.40 -7.90 -17.82
C VAL A 194 -1.11 -7.35 -18.40
N THR A 195 -1.20 -6.18 -19.04
CA THR A 195 -0.03 -5.45 -19.55
C THR A 195 0.07 -4.07 -18.92
N GLY A 196 1.28 -3.56 -18.79
CA GLY A 196 1.58 -2.31 -18.10
C GLY A 196 3.09 -2.10 -17.99
N THR A 197 3.48 -0.96 -17.46
CA THR A 197 4.88 -0.57 -17.32
C THR A 197 5.31 -0.72 -15.86
N VAL A 198 6.48 -1.31 -15.64
CA VAL A 198 7.11 -1.35 -14.32
C VAL A 198 7.70 0.03 -14.02
N ILE A 199 7.09 0.74 -13.07
CA ILE A 199 7.52 2.09 -12.67
C ILE A 199 8.68 2.00 -11.69
N GLU A 200 8.67 1.01 -10.81
CA GLU A 200 9.65 0.83 -9.74
C GLU A 200 9.77 -0.65 -9.38
N GLY A 201 10.92 -1.03 -8.82
CA GLY A 201 11.20 -2.38 -8.38
C GLY A 201 11.25 -3.40 -9.52
N SER A 202 10.98 -4.66 -9.18
CA SER A 202 10.97 -5.77 -10.13
C SER A 202 10.01 -6.87 -9.69
N VAL A 203 9.63 -7.72 -10.64
CA VAL A 203 8.75 -8.87 -10.43
C VAL A 203 9.38 -10.11 -11.07
N SER A 204 9.27 -11.23 -10.37
CA SER A 204 9.71 -12.53 -10.87
C SER A 204 8.54 -13.48 -11.11
N LYS A 205 8.77 -14.48 -11.95
CA LYS A 205 7.85 -15.61 -12.09
C LYS A 205 7.62 -16.29 -10.74
N ASN A 206 6.40 -16.77 -10.52
CA ASN A 206 5.89 -17.38 -9.29
C ASN A 206 5.80 -16.45 -8.07
N GLU A 207 6.13 -15.16 -8.21
CA GLU A 207 6.00 -14.19 -7.13
C GLU A 207 4.52 -13.89 -6.83
N LYS A 208 4.24 -13.64 -5.55
CA LYS A 208 2.93 -13.20 -5.09
C LYS A 208 2.86 -11.68 -5.09
N LEU A 209 1.82 -11.14 -5.69
CA LEU A 209 1.51 -9.72 -5.69
C LEU A 209 0.15 -9.50 -5.03
N PHE A 210 -0.14 -8.23 -4.76
CA PHE A 210 -1.41 -7.78 -4.24
C PHE A 210 -1.99 -6.74 -5.19
N ASN A 211 -3.23 -6.96 -5.64
CA ASN A 211 -4.01 -5.94 -6.32
C ASN A 211 -4.69 -5.08 -5.25
N TYR A 212 -4.18 -3.87 -5.07
CA TYR A 212 -4.63 -2.97 -4.01
C TYR A 212 -6.06 -2.47 -4.22
N ASP A 213 -6.44 -2.21 -5.46
CA ASP A 213 -7.79 -1.76 -5.81
C ASP A 213 -8.84 -2.88 -5.66
N ALA A 214 -8.47 -4.14 -5.95
CA ALA A 214 -9.35 -5.30 -5.78
C ALA A 214 -9.32 -5.91 -4.38
N GLY A 215 -8.31 -5.57 -3.56
CA GLY A 215 -8.10 -6.16 -2.23
C GLY A 215 -7.77 -7.66 -2.27
N LYS A 216 -7.16 -8.14 -3.37
CA LYS A 216 -6.91 -9.57 -3.60
C LYS A 216 -5.42 -9.86 -3.81
N GLU A 217 -4.96 -10.97 -3.25
CA GLU A 217 -3.65 -11.55 -3.57
C GLU A 217 -3.73 -12.26 -4.93
N VAL A 218 -2.69 -12.10 -5.73
CA VAL A 218 -2.56 -12.72 -7.05
C VAL A 218 -1.20 -13.36 -7.18
N GLN A 219 -1.09 -14.40 -7.99
CA GLN A 219 0.18 -15.06 -8.27
C GLN A 219 0.59 -14.86 -9.73
N VAL A 220 1.86 -14.54 -9.94
CA VAL A 220 2.44 -14.35 -11.27
C VAL A 220 2.85 -15.71 -11.85
N ARG A 221 2.07 -16.26 -12.77
CA ARG A 221 2.37 -17.55 -13.41
C ARG A 221 3.50 -17.44 -14.44
N SER A 222 3.57 -16.32 -15.15
CA SER A 222 4.62 -16.04 -16.12
C SER A 222 4.79 -14.53 -16.31
N VAL A 223 6.02 -14.14 -16.60
CA VAL A 223 6.41 -12.78 -16.94
C VAL A 223 6.86 -12.78 -18.39
N GLN A 224 6.35 -11.87 -19.20
CA GLN A 224 6.83 -11.63 -20.56
C GLN A 224 7.27 -10.18 -20.73
N SER A 225 8.39 -9.99 -21.43
CA SER A 225 8.92 -8.69 -21.84
C SER A 225 9.37 -8.82 -23.30
N HIS A 226 8.96 -7.88 -24.17
CA HIS A 226 9.27 -7.91 -25.61
C HIS A 226 8.94 -9.25 -26.28
N ASP A 227 7.72 -9.75 -26.06
CA ASP A 227 7.19 -11.03 -26.58
C ASP A 227 8.01 -12.29 -26.19
N LYS A 228 8.92 -12.16 -25.23
CA LYS A 228 9.74 -13.26 -24.70
C LYS A 228 9.38 -13.52 -23.25
N PHE A 229 9.29 -14.79 -22.88
CA PHE A 229 9.21 -15.19 -21.48
C PHE A 229 10.53 -14.90 -20.78
N VAL A 230 10.44 -14.27 -19.60
CA VAL A 230 11.59 -13.94 -18.76
C VAL A 230 11.31 -14.41 -17.33
N GLU A 231 12.36 -14.75 -16.59
CA GLU A 231 12.22 -15.13 -15.18
C GLU A 231 11.99 -13.91 -14.27
N ARG A 232 12.51 -12.75 -14.65
CA ARG A 232 12.39 -11.48 -13.90
C ARG A 232 12.33 -10.29 -14.84
N ALA A 233 11.52 -9.29 -14.48
CA ALA A 233 11.46 -8.01 -15.17
C ALA A 233 11.48 -6.84 -14.17
N GLY A 234 12.17 -5.75 -14.52
CA GLY A 234 12.34 -4.56 -13.68
C GLY A 234 11.89 -3.28 -14.41
N VAL A 235 12.32 -2.14 -13.88
CA VAL A 235 12.11 -0.81 -14.46
C VAL A 235 12.53 -0.72 -15.94
N SER A 236 11.95 0.25 -16.67
CA SER A 236 12.15 0.44 -18.11
C SER A 236 11.83 -0.82 -18.93
N SER A 237 10.85 -1.59 -18.45
CA SER A 237 10.25 -2.72 -19.19
C SER A 237 8.73 -2.60 -19.16
N ARG A 238 8.11 -2.70 -20.33
CA ARG A 238 6.69 -3.02 -20.42
C ARG A 238 6.54 -4.53 -20.29
N VAL A 239 5.72 -4.96 -19.34
CA VAL A 239 5.65 -6.35 -18.91
C VAL A 239 4.23 -6.85 -19.03
N ALA A 240 4.07 -8.02 -19.66
CA ALA A 240 2.84 -8.78 -19.58
C ALA A 240 2.95 -9.79 -18.43
N LEU A 241 1.99 -9.76 -17.52
CA LEU A 241 1.90 -10.66 -16.38
C LEU A 241 0.70 -11.58 -16.57
N ASN A 242 0.95 -12.88 -16.55
CA ASN A 242 -0.13 -13.87 -16.43
C ASN A 242 -0.44 -14.07 -14.94
N LEU A 243 -1.68 -13.79 -14.54
CA LEU A 243 -2.12 -13.76 -13.16
C LEU A 243 -3.11 -14.89 -12.86
N THR A 244 -2.93 -15.52 -11.70
CA THR A 244 -3.87 -16.49 -11.12
C THR A 244 -4.36 -16.02 -9.76
N GLY A 245 -5.51 -16.53 -9.30
CA GLY A 245 -6.15 -16.14 -8.03
C GLY A 245 -7.09 -14.93 -8.13
N ILE A 246 -7.35 -14.43 -9.34
CA ILE A 246 -8.27 -13.32 -9.60
C ILE A 246 -9.07 -13.57 -10.88
N GLU A 247 -10.34 -13.18 -10.88
CA GLU A 247 -11.23 -13.26 -12.04
C GLU A 247 -11.02 -12.08 -13.00
N LEU A 248 -11.34 -12.28 -14.28
CA LEU A 248 -11.16 -11.25 -15.29
C LEU A 248 -11.97 -9.97 -14.98
N ASN A 249 -13.18 -10.13 -14.44
CA ASN A 249 -14.07 -9.01 -14.12
C ASN A 249 -13.56 -8.11 -12.99
N ASP A 250 -12.67 -8.64 -12.15
CA ASP A 250 -12.03 -7.90 -11.05
C ASP A 250 -10.79 -7.12 -11.52
N LEU A 251 -10.26 -7.43 -12.71
CA LEU A 251 -9.09 -6.78 -13.29
C LEU A 251 -9.52 -5.62 -14.21
N LYS A 252 -8.99 -4.44 -13.93
CA LYS A 252 -9.32 -3.22 -14.68
C LYS A 252 -8.09 -2.35 -14.91
N LYS A 253 -8.11 -1.57 -15.99
CA LYS A 253 -7.11 -0.51 -16.24
C LYS A 253 -7.04 0.45 -15.05
N GLY A 254 -5.83 0.89 -14.73
CA GLY A 254 -5.53 1.82 -13.65
C GLY A 254 -5.40 1.18 -12.27
N GLN A 255 -5.60 -0.13 -12.12
CA GLN A 255 -5.37 -0.80 -10.84
C GLN A 255 -3.87 -0.96 -10.56
N LEU A 256 -3.49 -0.89 -9.29
CA LEU A 256 -2.10 -1.04 -8.83
C LEU A 256 -1.83 -2.48 -8.39
N LEU A 257 -0.82 -3.10 -9.02
CA LEU A 257 -0.19 -4.33 -8.56
C LEU A 257 1.13 -4.01 -7.87
N SER A 258 1.30 -4.53 -6.65
CA SER A 258 2.53 -4.35 -5.87
C SER A 258 2.68 -5.43 -4.79
N LYS A 259 3.78 -5.41 -4.03
CA LYS A 259 3.96 -6.27 -2.86
C LYS A 259 2.97 -5.86 -1.76
N LYS A 260 2.42 -6.86 -1.05
CA LYS A 260 1.46 -6.64 0.04
C LYS A 260 2.13 -5.92 1.22
N GLY A 261 1.39 -5.04 1.89
CA GLY A 261 1.80 -4.38 3.14
C GLY A 261 2.53 -3.04 2.97
N PHE A 262 2.81 -2.61 1.75
CA PHE A 262 3.53 -1.36 1.48
C PHE A 262 2.62 -0.15 1.25
N PHE A 263 1.36 -0.36 0.87
CA PHE A 263 0.42 0.71 0.57
C PHE A 263 -0.85 0.58 1.39
N ARG A 264 -1.40 1.72 1.77
CA ARG A 264 -2.76 1.85 2.28
C ARG A 264 -3.53 2.84 1.41
N GLY A 265 -4.80 2.54 1.19
CA GLY A 265 -5.70 3.39 0.43
C GLY A 265 -6.11 4.63 1.22
N PHE A 266 -6.04 5.80 0.57
CA PHE A 266 -6.55 7.06 1.11
C PHE A 266 -7.38 7.80 0.07
N ARG A 267 -8.41 8.52 0.54
CA ARG A 267 -9.28 9.36 -0.29
C ARG A 267 -8.87 10.83 -0.25
N GLU A 268 -7.74 11.13 0.38
CA GLU A 268 -7.16 12.45 0.48
C GLU A 268 -5.66 12.33 0.24
N ILE A 269 -5.12 13.16 -0.65
CA ILE A 269 -3.68 13.31 -0.86
C ILE A 269 -3.35 14.80 -0.86
N ASP A 270 -2.24 15.16 -0.23
CA ASP A 270 -1.70 16.51 -0.32
C ASP A 270 -0.52 16.55 -1.30
N ALA A 271 -0.45 17.61 -2.10
CA ALA A 271 0.47 17.71 -3.23
C ALA A 271 0.99 19.13 -3.44
N ILE A 272 2.12 19.23 -4.13
CA ILE A 272 2.54 20.44 -4.83
C ILE A 272 2.05 20.38 -6.28
N VAL A 273 1.43 21.46 -6.75
CA VAL A 273 0.84 21.57 -8.09
C VAL A 273 1.47 22.73 -8.85
N PHE A 274 1.79 22.48 -10.12
CA PHE A 274 2.20 23.46 -11.12
C PHE A 274 1.13 23.43 -12.20
N ALA A 275 0.30 24.47 -12.24
CA ALA A 275 -0.82 24.56 -13.16
C ALA A 275 -1.00 26.00 -13.61
N ARG A 276 -1.51 26.17 -14.84
CA ARG A 276 -1.85 27.48 -15.41
C ARG A 276 -3.00 28.13 -14.63
N GLU A 277 -3.99 27.31 -14.26
CA GLU A 277 -5.12 27.70 -13.44
C GLU A 277 -5.54 26.52 -12.56
N LEU A 278 -5.70 26.76 -11.26
CA LEU A 278 -6.32 25.82 -10.33
C LEU A 278 -7.06 26.60 -9.25
N THR A 279 -8.39 26.50 -9.24
CA THR A 279 -9.23 27.21 -8.27
C THR A 279 -9.65 26.32 -7.10
N HIS A 280 -9.91 26.94 -5.96
CA HIS A 280 -10.36 26.20 -4.78
C HIS A 280 -11.72 25.52 -5.03
N GLY A 281 -11.78 24.21 -4.80
CA GLY A 281 -12.97 23.40 -4.99
C GLY A 281 -13.20 22.94 -6.44
N GLN A 282 -12.27 23.21 -7.36
CA GLN A 282 -12.39 22.80 -8.75
C GLN A 282 -12.43 21.27 -8.90
N SER A 283 -13.31 20.79 -9.78
CA SER A 283 -13.36 19.38 -10.17
C SER A 283 -12.35 19.12 -11.28
N VAL A 284 -11.52 18.11 -11.09
CA VAL A 284 -10.45 17.73 -12.02
C VAL A 284 -10.43 16.21 -12.20
N THR A 285 -9.85 15.74 -13.30
CA THR A 285 -9.41 14.35 -13.42
C THR A 285 -7.95 14.28 -13.03
N PHE A 286 -7.65 13.56 -11.96
CA PHE A 286 -6.31 13.29 -11.46
C PHE A 286 -5.78 12.02 -12.12
N CYS A 287 -4.70 12.15 -12.88
CA CYS A 287 -4.09 11.04 -13.62
C CYS A 287 -2.75 10.65 -12.98
N VAL A 288 -2.61 9.39 -12.58
CA VAL A 288 -1.39 8.80 -12.04
C VAL A 288 -1.17 7.40 -12.61
N GLY A 289 -0.02 7.16 -13.22
CA GLY A 289 0.24 5.94 -13.99
C GLY A 289 -0.83 5.75 -15.07
N ALA A 290 -1.46 4.57 -15.09
CA ALA A 290 -2.62 4.28 -15.95
C ALA A 290 -3.98 4.62 -15.31
N LYS A 291 -4.00 5.13 -14.07
CA LYS A 291 -5.21 5.45 -13.31
C LYS A 291 -5.65 6.89 -13.59
N ALA A 292 -6.91 7.07 -13.94
CA ALA A 292 -7.56 8.37 -13.99
C ALA A 292 -8.73 8.37 -13.01
N ALA A 293 -8.73 9.28 -12.05
CA ALA A 293 -9.75 9.37 -11.01
C ALA A 293 -10.32 10.79 -10.93
N PRO A 294 -11.66 10.96 -10.79
CA PRO A 294 -12.22 12.26 -10.47
C PRO A 294 -11.75 12.71 -9.08
N ALA A 295 -11.41 13.98 -8.96
CA ALA A 295 -10.97 14.58 -7.72
C ALA A 295 -11.46 16.02 -7.56
N LYS A 296 -11.65 16.44 -6.31
CA LYS A 296 -11.88 17.85 -5.95
C LYS A 296 -10.60 18.45 -5.39
N ALA A 297 -10.09 19.51 -6.03
CA ALA A 297 -8.88 20.20 -5.61
C ALA A 297 -9.19 21.26 -4.56
N LEU A 298 -8.56 21.19 -3.39
CA LEU A 298 -8.70 22.18 -2.31
C LEU A 298 -7.37 22.91 -2.15
N VAL A 299 -7.30 24.14 -2.65
CA VAL A 299 -6.11 24.99 -2.53
C VAL A 299 -5.85 25.31 -1.05
N LEU A 300 -4.64 24.97 -0.59
CA LEU A 300 -4.16 25.23 0.77
C LEU A 300 -3.41 26.56 0.84
N SER A 301 -2.44 26.75 -0.03
CA SER A 301 -1.65 27.99 -0.14
C SER A 301 -1.03 28.12 -1.52
N GLU A 302 -0.97 29.35 -2.01
CA GLU A 302 -0.17 29.72 -3.19
C GLU A 302 1.24 30.11 -2.73
N LYS A 303 2.26 29.72 -3.49
CA LYS A 303 3.66 30.06 -3.26
C LYS A 303 4.35 30.41 -4.58
N GLU A 304 5.47 31.13 -4.49
CA GLU A 304 6.39 31.24 -5.62
C GLU A 304 6.85 29.84 -6.03
N GLY A 305 6.55 29.47 -7.27
CA GLY A 305 6.88 28.15 -7.81
C GLY A 305 5.88 27.04 -7.48
N GLY A 306 4.62 27.32 -7.12
CA GLY A 306 3.54 26.32 -7.16
C GLY A 306 2.46 26.48 -6.09
N ILE A 307 1.48 25.57 -6.12
CA ILE A 307 0.29 25.59 -5.27
C ILE A 307 0.30 24.34 -4.39
N PHE A 308 0.24 24.51 -3.06
CA PHE A 308 -0.10 23.37 -2.21
C PHE A 308 -1.61 23.14 -2.24
N ALA A 309 -2.01 21.92 -2.54
CA ALA A 309 -3.40 21.53 -2.63
C ALA A 309 -3.64 20.16 -2.00
N THR A 310 -4.84 19.99 -1.45
CA THR A 310 -5.37 18.69 -1.04
C THR A 310 -6.34 18.21 -2.12
N PHE A 311 -6.18 17.00 -2.62
CA PHE A 311 -7.12 16.35 -3.53
C PHE A 311 -8.00 15.38 -2.77
N LYS A 312 -9.31 15.50 -2.94
CA LYS A 312 -10.30 14.55 -2.39
C LYS A 312 -10.86 13.66 -3.49
N PHE A 313 -10.92 12.37 -3.20
CA PHE A 313 -11.36 11.31 -4.12
C PHE A 313 -12.59 10.59 -3.55
N GLU A 314 -13.42 10.02 -4.42
CA GLU A 314 -14.53 9.16 -3.99
C GLU A 314 -14.08 7.76 -3.60
N ARG A 315 -12.95 7.32 -4.17
CA ARG A 315 -12.39 5.98 -3.98
C ARG A 315 -10.96 6.08 -3.48
N ASP A 316 -10.51 4.99 -2.88
CA ASP A 316 -9.17 4.91 -2.35
C ASP A 316 -8.12 4.98 -3.46
N MET A 317 -7.09 5.77 -3.19
CA MET A 317 -5.91 5.94 -4.03
C MET A 317 -4.70 5.40 -3.29
N PHE A 318 -3.78 4.80 -4.03
CA PHE A 318 -2.60 4.10 -3.51
C PHE A 318 -1.32 4.78 -3.99
N LEU A 319 -1.21 6.09 -3.75
CA LEU A 319 -0.03 6.86 -4.12
C LEU A 319 1.12 6.66 -3.11
N LYS A 320 2.31 7.10 -3.51
CA LYS A 320 3.44 7.31 -2.60
C LYS A 320 3.95 8.75 -2.67
N PHE A 321 4.86 9.07 -1.76
CA PHE A 321 5.69 10.27 -1.79
C PHE A 321 6.40 10.49 -3.13
N ASP A 322 6.38 11.74 -3.60
CA ASP A 322 7.03 12.24 -4.82
C ASP A 322 6.51 11.61 -6.13
N GLU A 323 5.34 10.97 -6.08
CA GLU A 323 4.73 10.37 -7.26
C GLU A 323 4.16 11.46 -8.20
N PRO A 324 4.56 11.48 -9.49
CA PRO A 324 4.05 12.47 -10.42
C PRO A 324 2.59 12.20 -10.76
N PHE A 325 1.84 13.26 -11.01
CA PHE A 325 0.49 13.20 -11.53
C PHE A 325 0.21 14.35 -12.49
N VAL A 326 -0.76 14.14 -13.39
CA VAL A 326 -1.26 15.14 -14.34
C VAL A 326 -2.71 15.47 -14.01
N LEU A 327 -3.08 16.73 -14.14
CA LEU A 327 -4.45 17.23 -13.92
C LEU A 327 -5.08 17.59 -15.25
N ILE A 328 -6.29 17.08 -15.46
CA ILE A 328 -7.11 17.41 -16.63
C ILE A 328 -8.39 18.09 -16.15
N ALA A 329 -8.75 19.21 -16.78
CA ALA A 329 -10.07 19.82 -16.64
C ALA A 329 -10.59 20.24 -18.01
N ASN A 330 -11.90 20.12 -18.23
CA ASN A 330 -12.54 20.45 -19.51
C ASN A 330 -11.89 19.77 -20.72
N GLY A 331 -11.41 18.53 -20.54
CA GLY A 331 -10.76 17.74 -21.59
C GLY A 331 -9.30 18.09 -21.90
N ARG A 332 -8.70 19.09 -21.22
CA ARG A 332 -7.33 19.54 -21.44
C ARG A 332 -6.46 19.42 -20.20
N VAL A 333 -5.16 19.25 -20.39
CA VAL A 333 -4.17 19.33 -19.32
C VAL A 333 -4.11 20.77 -18.83
N ILE A 334 -4.35 20.97 -17.54
CA ILE A 334 -4.23 22.27 -16.88
C ILE A 334 -2.92 22.41 -16.10
N GLY A 335 -2.22 21.29 -15.90
CA GLY A 335 -0.98 21.20 -15.15
C GLY A 335 -0.78 19.82 -14.53
N GLY A 336 0.03 19.76 -13.48
CA GLY A 336 0.31 18.53 -12.73
C GLY A 336 1.18 18.80 -11.53
N GLY A 337 1.80 17.76 -10.97
CA GLY A 337 2.57 17.95 -9.75
C GLY A 337 3.15 16.68 -9.17
N ARG A 338 3.51 16.76 -7.88
CA ARG A 338 4.06 15.66 -7.09
C ARG A 338 3.21 15.44 -5.85
N ALA A 339 2.80 14.20 -5.62
CA ALA A 339 2.12 13.82 -4.39
C ALA A 339 3.13 13.88 -3.24
N LEU A 340 2.94 14.80 -2.29
CA LEU A 340 3.88 14.96 -1.19
C LEU A 340 3.46 14.12 -0.01
N ASN A 341 2.18 14.15 0.37
CA ASN A 341 1.68 13.34 1.46
C ASN A 341 0.56 12.43 0.95
N ALA A 342 0.91 11.17 0.71
CA ALA A 342 -0.02 10.14 0.23
C ALA A 342 -0.87 9.52 1.35
N VAL A 343 -0.70 9.98 2.59
CA VAL A 343 -1.42 9.50 3.77
C VAL A 343 -2.25 10.64 4.37
N SER A 344 -3.47 10.34 4.82
CA SER A 344 -4.31 11.33 5.48
C SER A 344 -3.84 11.55 6.93
N GLU A 345 -3.27 12.72 7.22
CA GLU A 345 -2.82 13.09 8.56
C GLU A 345 -3.83 14.02 9.26
N PRO A 346 -4.08 13.87 10.57
CA PRO A 346 -5.04 14.71 11.31
C PRO A 346 -4.44 16.09 11.66
N MET A 347 -3.94 16.80 10.65
CA MET A 347 -3.29 18.10 10.79
C MET A 347 -4.23 19.27 10.47
N LYS A 348 -4.09 20.37 11.20
CA LYS A 348 -4.69 21.66 10.84
C LYS A 348 -4.03 22.23 9.58
N LYS A 349 -4.73 23.09 8.84
CA LYS A 349 -4.26 23.70 7.58
C LYS A 349 -2.86 24.32 7.68
N SER A 350 -2.58 25.11 8.73
CA SER A 350 -1.27 25.76 8.91
C SER A 350 -0.14 24.75 9.12
N SER A 351 -0.32 23.78 10.03
CA SER A 351 0.64 22.70 10.27
C SER A 351 0.85 21.83 9.03
N LYS A 352 -0.22 21.54 8.29
CA LYS A 352 -0.17 20.80 7.02
C LYS A 352 0.70 21.53 5.99
N ILE A 353 0.57 22.85 5.84
CA ILE A 353 1.43 23.63 4.93
C ILE A 353 2.90 23.54 5.36
N SER A 354 3.22 23.65 6.64
CA SER A 354 4.61 23.49 7.14
C SER A 354 5.15 22.09 6.86
N PHE A 355 4.33 21.06 7.08
CA PHE A 355 4.68 19.66 6.78
C PHE A 355 4.96 19.44 5.30
N LEU A 356 4.11 19.96 4.41
CA LEU A 356 4.32 19.92 2.96
C LEU A 356 5.60 20.62 2.52
N ASN A 357 5.99 21.72 3.18
CA ASN A 357 7.27 22.36 2.91
C ASN A 357 8.47 21.50 3.31
N ALA A 358 8.40 20.84 4.46
CA ALA A 358 9.46 19.93 4.90
C ALA A 358 9.60 18.77 3.91
N LEU A 359 8.47 18.17 3.49
CA LEU A 359 8.41 17.12 2.48
C LEU A 359 8.97 17.56 1.13
N LEU A 360 8.58 18.73 0.62
CA LEU A 360 9.07 19.27 -0.65
C LEU A 360 10.59 19.48 -0.64
N LYS A 361 11.15 19.91 0.50
CA LYS A 361 12.59 20.09 0.69
C LYS A 361 13.33 18.80 1.06
N LYS A 362 12.62 17.68 1.22
CA LYS A 362 13.13 16.41 1.75
C LYS A 362 13.78 16.55 3.13
N ASP A 363 13.33 17.52 3.93
CA ASP A 363 13.69 17.68 5.33
C ASP A 363 12.87 16.72 6.19
N PHE A 364 13.24 15.44 6.14
CA PHE A 364 12.49 14.38 6.80
C PHE A 364 12.61 14.42 8.33
N VAL A 365 13.68 14.98 8.89
CA VAL A 365 13.82 15.14 10.36
C VAL A 365 12.73 16.09 10.88
N SER A 366 12.55 17.25 10.22
CA SER A 366 11.46 18.16 10.56
C SER A 366 10.08 17.53 10.32
N ALA A 367 9.91 16.77 9.22
CA ALA A 367 8.66 16.08 8.93
C ALA A 367 8.30 15.05 10.02
N PHE A 368 9.28 14.28 10.51
CA PHE A 368 9.08 13.31 11.59
C PHE A 368 8.75 14.01 12.91
N ALA A 369 9.40 15.13 13.22
CA ALA A 369 9.07 15.94 14.40
C ALA A 369 7.62 16.46 14.37
N MET A 370 7.14 16.94 13.21
CA MET A 370 5.76 17.39 13.06
C MET A 370 4.75 16.23 13.20
N LEU A 371 5.07 15.05 12.67
CA LEU A 371 4.23 13.87 12.82
C LEU A 371 4.21 13.35 14.25
N LYS A 372 5.34 13.41 14.96
CA LYS A 372 5.43 13.11 16.40
C LYS A 372 4.46 13.97 17.20
N ASP A 373 4.43 15.28 16.93
CA ASP A 373 3.53 16.20 17.63
C ASP A 373 2.05 16.00 17.26
N THR A 374 1.80 15.56 16.03
CA THR A 374 0.45 15.25 15.53
C THR A 374 -0.09 13.94 16.10
N HIS A 375 0.75 12.90 16.12
CA HIS A 375 0.41 11.56 16.59
C HIS A 375 0.90 11.34 18.00
N LYS A 376 0.08 11.76 18.97
CA LYS A 376 0.43 11.62 20.39
C LYS A 376 0.87 10.20 20.74
N ASN A 377 0.22 9.17 20.23
CA ASN A 377 0.55 7.78 20.56
C ASN A 377 1.68 7.18 19.68
N GLY A 378 2.45 8.03 19.00
CA GLY A 378 3.46 7.61 18.05
C GLY A 378 2.87 7.30 16.67
N PHE A 379 3.76 7.13 15.70
CA PHE A 379 3.39 6.74 14.34
C PHE A 379 4.31 5.65 13.79
N GLY A 380 3.77 4.86 12.87
CA GLY A 380 4.49 3.73 12.27
C GLY A 380 5.39 4.15 11.11
N ILE A 381 6.68 3.86 11.25
CA ILE A 381 7.71 3.94 10.21
C ILE A 381 7.57 2.76 9.23
N ILE A 382 6.79 1.72 9.56
CA ILE A 382 6.40 0.68 8.58
C ILE A 382 5.77 1.26 7.29
N SER A 383 5.17 2.45 7.38
CA SER A 383 4.59 3.17 6.24
C SER A 383 5.57 4.14 5.56
N ALA A 384 6.86 4.13 5.93
CA ALA A 384 7.85 5.11 5.47
C ALA A 384 8.05 5.09 3.96
N TYR A 385 7.95 3.93 3.33
CA TYR A 385 8.00 3.83 1.88
C TYR A 385 6.87 4.64 1.22
N GLN A 386 5.62 4.47 1.69
CA GLN A 386 4.49 5.23 1.15
C GLN A 386 4.56 6.73 1.50
N ARG A 387 4.96 7.05 2.73
CA ARG A 387 4.97 8.42 3.27
C ARG A 387 6.13 9.29 2.79
N PHE A 388 7.30 8.69 2.55
CA PHE A 388 8.55 9.40 2.34
C PHE A 388 9.41 8.82 1.20
N GLY A 389 9.02 7.67 0.64
CA GLY A 389 9.83 6.98 -0.36
C GLY A 389 11.10 6.34 0.22
N LEU A 390 11.13 6.13 1.54
CA LEU A 390 12.29 5.61 2.26
C LEU A 390 12.14 4.12 2.56
N ASN A 391 13.25 3.39 2.54
CA ASN A 391 13.30 2.05 3.10
C ASN A 391 13.30 2.12 4.66
N HIS A 392 13.13 0.96 5.31
CA HIS A 392 13.05 0.93 6.78
C HIS A 392 14.34 1.37 7.47
N GLU A 393 15.51 1.06 6.91
CA GLU A 393 16.81 1.40 7.50
C GLU A 393 17.03 2.92 7.49
N GLU A 394 16.78 3.56 6.34
CA GLU A 394 16.85 5.02 6.19
C GLU A 394 15.88 5.73 7.14
N ALA A 395 14.65 5.22 7.22
CA ALA A 395 13.61 5.83 8.03
C ALA A 395 13.90 5.67 9.54
N VAL A 396 14.49 4.55 9.98
CA VAL A 396 14.98 4.38 11.35
C VAL A 396 16.15 5.33 11.63
N ALA A 397 17.08 5.52 10.68
CA ALA A 397 18.18 6.46 10.85
C ALA A 397 17.69 7.91 11.05
N ILE A 398 16.69 8.34 10.27
CA ILE A 398 16.04 9.66 10.42
C ILE A 398 15.28 9.75 11.75
N ALA A 399 14.56 8.70 12.13
CA ALA A 399 13.86 8.65 13.41
C ALA A 399 14.80 8.87 14.60
N LYS A 400 16.00 8.26 14.59
CA LYS A 400 17.02 8.44 15.64
C LYS A 400 17.58 9.87 15.71
N GLN A 401 17.53 10.63 14.62
CA GLN A 401 17.94 12.04 14.58
C GLN A 401 16.82 12.99 15.05
N THR A 402 15.58 12.50 15.15
CA THR A 402 14.44 13.32 15.59
C THR A 402 14.56 13.59 17.09
N PRO A 403 14.40 14.85 17.56
CA PRO A 403 14.56 15.17 18.98
C PRO A 403 13.40 14.64 19.83
N ASN A 404 13.70 14.27 21.09
CA ASN A 404 12.73 13.84 22.11
C ASN A 404 11.85 12.65 21.72
N VAL A 405 12.45 11.62 21.11
CA VAL A 405 11.72 10.41 20.70
C VAL A 405 12.27 9.14 21.34
N PHE A 406 11.40 8.14 21.43
CA PHE A 406 11.75 6.74 21.56
C PHE A 406 11.51 6.04 20.21
N VAL A 407 12.53 5.38 19.67
CA VAL A 407 12.44 4.62 18.41
C VAL A 407 12.41 3.14 18.73
N ASP A 408 11.32 2.47 18.36
CA ASP A 408 11.22 1.02 18.41
C ASP A 408 11.53 0.45 17.02
N GLU A 409 12.77 0.00 16.83
CA GLU A 409 13.26 -0.55 15.57
C GLU A 409 12.55 -1.87 15.20
N LYS A 410 12.18 -2.67 16.20
CA LYS A 410 11.52 -3.96 15.98
C LYS A 410 10.07 -3.77 15.57
N ALA A 411 9.36 -2.86 16.24
CA ALA A 411 7.98 -2.53 15.91
C ALA A 411 7.86 -1.55 14.73
N LEU A 412 8.99 -1.00 14.25
CA LEU A 412 9.05 0.08 13.27
C LEU A 412 8.14 1.26 13.64
N ASN A 413 8.21 1.70 14.90
CA ASN A 413 7.42 2.80 15.44
C ASN A 413 8.32 3.87 16.06
N ILE A 414 7.85 5.11 16.00
CA ILE A 414 8.45 6.25 16.70
C ILE A 414 7.42 6.87 17.62
N TYR A 415 7.83 7.18 18.85
CA TYR A 415 7.01 7.78 19.87
C TYR A 415 7.68 9.04 20.41
N ASP A 416 6.88 10.03 20.75
CA ASP A 416 7.35 11.11 21.63
C ASP A 416 7.71 10.53 23.02
N LEU A 417 8.75 11.04 23.69
CA LEU A 417 9.13 10.55 25.02
C LEU A 417 8.01 10.68 26.06
N SER A 418 7.07 11.64 25.92
CA SER A 418 5.88 11.73 26.78
C SER A 418 4.94 10.52 26.70
N ALA A 419 5.11 9.65 25.69
CA ALA A 419 4.40 8.38 25.62
C ALA A 419 4.79 7.46 26.78
N VAL A 420 6.06 7.51 27.21
CA VAL A 420 6.55 6.79 28.40
C VAL A 420 5.78 7.27 29.63
N ASP A 421 5.64 8.58 29.81
CA ASP A 421 4.90 9.15 30.94
C ASP A 421 3.42 8.73 30.96
N ARG A 422 2.78 8.66 29.79
CA ARG A 422 1.39 8.16 29.69
C ARG A 422 1.26 6.69 30.08
N ILE A 423 2.21 5.84 29.66
CA ILE A 423 2.23 4.44 30.10
C ILE A 423 2.45 4.37 31.61
N LYS A 424 3.38 5.17 32.15
CA LYS A 424 3.63 5.24 33.61
C LYS A 424 2.37 5.64 34.37
N SER A 425 1.63 6.64 33.90
CA SER A 425 0.35 7.04 34.50
C SER A 425 -0.70 5.93 34.44
N ALA A 426 -0.78 5.19 33.33
CA ALA A 426 -1.70 4.06 33.21
C ALA A 426 -1.35 2.92 34.18
N VAL A 427 -0.05 2.62 34.34
CA VAL A 427 0.43 1.62 35.31
C VAL A 427 0.16 2.06 36.75
N LYS A 428 0.42 3.33 37.09
CA LYS A 428 0.12 3.89 38.41
C LYS A 428 -1.37 3.78 38.75
N PHE A 429 -2.25 4.17 37.81
CA PHE A 429 -3.69 4.03 37.98
C PHE A 429 -4.11 2.57 38.23
N MET A 430 -3.49 1.62 37.53
CA MET A 430 -3.76 0.18 37.70
C MET A 430 -3.37 -0.32 39.09
N ILE A 431 -2.18 0.03 39.60
CA ILE A 431 -1.76 -0.38 40.95
C ILE A 431 -2.51 0.34 42.08
N GLU A 432 -3.04 1.54 41.82
CA GLU A 432 -3.92 2.27 42.75
C GLU A 432 -5.31 1.62 42.83
N LYS A 433 -5.84 1.19 41.68
CA LYS A 433 -7.14 0.51 41.60
C LYS A 433 -7.08 -0.92 42.16
N ASN A 434 -5.98 -1.64 41.88
CA ASN A 434 -5.75 -2.98 42.38
C ASN A 434 -4.31 -3.12 42.89
N GLU A 435 -4.14 -3.11 44.21
CA GLU A 435 -2.85 -3.31 44.88
C GLU A 435 -2.18 -4.65 44.52
N PHE A 436 -2.96 -5.62 44.08
CA PHE A 436 -2.52 -6.96 43.69
C PHE A 436 -2.41 -7.14 42.17
N ALA A 437 -2.41 -6.05 41.39
CA ALA A 437 -2.23 -6.11 39.94
C ALA A 437 -0.88 -6.75 39.58
N VAL A 438 -0.89 -7.57 38.52
CA VAL A 438 0.31 -8.24 37.98
C VAL A 438 0.40 -7.95 36.50
N PHE A 439 1.53 -7.42 36.05
CA PHE A 439 1.63 -6.98 34.67
C PHE A 439 3.02 -7.17 34.09
N SER A 440 3.10 -7.24 32.78
CA SER A 440 4.33 -7.32 32.01
C SER A 440 4.27 -6.32 30.85
N ALA A 441 5.39 -6.05 30.19
CA ALA A 441 5.39 -5.21 29.00
C ALA A 441 4.42 -5.74 27.92
N THR A 442 4.29 -7.07 27.79
CA THR A 442 3.31 -7.71 26.92
C THR A 442 1.86 -7.43 27.36
N SER A 443 1.51 -7.56 28.64
CA SER A 443 0.13 -7.29 29.07
C SER A 443 -0.22 -5.81 28.97
N ILE A 444 0.73 -4.91 29.22
CA ILE A 444 0.57 -3.47 29.03
C ILE A 444 0.34 -3.13 27.56
N SER A 445 1.13 -3.66 26.64
CA SER A 445 0.95 -3.41 25.19
C SER A 445 -0.35 -3.99 24.62
N LEU A 446 -0.85 -5.11 25.17
CA LEU A 446 -2.18 -5.62 24.84
C LEU A 446 -3.30 -4.69 25.32
N LYS A 447 -3.17 -4.11 26.52
CA LYS A 447 -4.15 -3.16 27.10
C LYS A 447 -4.08 -1.79 26.43
N LEU A 448 -2.87 -1.33 26.11
CA LEU A 448 -2.57 -0.09 25.39
C LEU A 448 -2.13 -0.43 23.97
N SER A 449 -3.09 -0.75 23.10
CA SER A 449 -2.83 -1.25 21.73
C SER A 449 -1.96 -0.35 20.84
N TRP A 450 -1.78 0.91 21.23
CA TRP A 450 -0.90 1.86 20.55
C TRP A 450 0.57 1.76 21.00
N ALA A 451 0.85 1.19 22.17
CA ALA A 451 2.19 1.06 22.73
C ALA A 451 2.78 -0.29 22.33
N SER A 452 4.01 -0.27 21.78
CA SER A 452 4.77 -1.50 21.59
C SER A 452 5.31 -2.03 22.91
N GLU A 453 5.67 -3.31 22.91
CA GLU A 453 6.27 -3.96 24.09
C GLU A 453 7.56 -3.26 24.54
N SER A 454 8.38 -2.77 23.61
CA SER A 454 9.65 -2.10 23.95
C SER A 454 9.44 -0.77 24.71
N ILE A 455 8.46 0.06 24.31
CA ILE A 455 8.18 1.32 25.02
C ILE A 455 7.47 1.04 26.35
N ALA A 456 6.63 0.01 26.41
CA ALA A 456 6.04 -0.45 27.66
C ALA A 456 7.13 -0.91 28.63
N GLN A 457 8.10 -1.70 28.17
CA GLN A 457 9.24 -2.14 28.96
C GLN A 457 10.05 -0.95 29.50
N LYS A 458 10.36 0.04 28.65
CA LYS A 458 11.04 1.27 29.08
C LYS A 458 10.28 1.99 30.21
N ALA A 459 8.96 2.10 30.11
CA ALA A 459 8.14 2.73 31.14
C ALA A 459 8.15 1.94 32.46
N LEU A 460 8.14 0.61 32.40
CA LEU A 460 8.24 -0.27 33.56
C LEU A 460 9.62 -0.17 34.22
N ASP A 461 10.71 -0.16 33.45
CA ASP A 461 12.07 -0.02 33.96
C ASP A 461 12.26 1.32 34.71
N GLU A 462 11.67 2.41 34.20
CA GLU A 462 11.67 3.72 34.87
C GLU A 462 10.86 3.72 36.17
N LEU A 463 9.73 3.02 36.23
CA LEU A 463 8.92 2.88 37.44
C LEU A 463 9.60 1.99 38.50
N GLU A 464 10.26 0.93 38.07
CA GLU A 464 11.04 0.04 38.92
C GLU A 464 12.23 0.79 39.53
N SER A 465 12.96 1.54 38.71
CA SER A 465 14.06 2.40 39.18
C SER A 465 13.60 3.49 40.16
N ALA A 466 12.36 3.98 40.01
CA ALA A 466 11.73 4.91 40.94
C ALA A 466 11.15 4.23 42.20
N GLY A 467 11.20 2.90 42.30
CA GLY A 467 10.72 2.13 43.45
C GLY A 467 9.20 1.99 43.54
N ALA A 468 8.44 2.35 42.50
CA ALA A 468 6.98 2.24 42.50
C ALA A 468 6.49 0.79 42.26
N ILE A 469 7.27 0.02 41.53
CA ILE A 469 7.00 -1.38 41.19
C ILE A 469 8.28 -2.21 41.38
N ILE A 470 8.13 -3.54 41.41
CA ILE A 470 9.24 -4.48 41.51
C ILE A 470 9.03 -5.66 40.55
N LYS A 471 10.10 -6.12 39.90
CA LYS A 471 10.07 -7.30 39.03
C LYS A 471 10.29 -8.59 39.81
N ASN A 472 9.39 -9.55 39.65
CA ASN A 472 9.47 -10.90 40.22
C ASN A 472 9.03 -11.93 39.18
N ASP A 473 9.77 -13.02 39.00
CA ASP A 473 9.41 -14.11 38.05
C ASP A 473 9.06 -13.62 36.61
N GLY A 474 9.66 -12.51 36.15
CA GLY A 474 9.41 -11.95 34.82
C GLY A 474 8.16 -11.06 34.70
N VAL A 475 7.42 -10.85 35.78
CA VAL A 475 6.28 -9.93 35.88
C VAL A 475 6.55 -8.82 36.89
N TYR A 476 5.74 -7.77 36.87
CA TYR A 476 5.83 -6.62 37.75
C TYR A 476 4.63 -6.55 38.68
N THR A 477 4.88 -6.14 39.92
CA THR A 477 3.85 -5.85 40.94
C THR A 477 4.16 -4.54 41.63
N LYS A 478 3.19 -3.98 42.36
CA LYS A 478 3.44 -2.85 43.27
C LYS A 478 4.52 -3.23 44.30
N THR A 479 5.41 -2.29 44.62
CA THR A 479 6.43 -2.49 45.66
C THR A 479 5.78 -2.79 47.01
N GLY A 480 6.30 -3.79 47.72
CA GLY A 480 5.78 -4.22 49.03
C GLY A 480 4.75 -5.35 48.98
N VAL A 481 4.32 -5.79 47.79
CA VAL A 481 3.41 -6.94 47.64
C VAL A 481 4.16 -8.25 47.88
N ASP A 482 3.64 -9.08 48.79
CA ASP A 482 4.13 -10.45 49.02
C ASP A 482 3.64 -11.38 47.90
N MET A 483 4.57 -11.82 47.05
CA MET A 483 4.28 -12.68 45.90
C MET A 483 3.66 -14.03 46.27
N SER A 484 4.02 -14.60 47.43
CA SER A 484 3.48 -15.90 47.86
C SER A 484 2.01 -15.77 48.23
N LYS A 485 1.65 -14.71 48.96
CA LYS A 485 0.26 -14.40 49.32
C LYS A 485 -0.56 -13.97 48.11
N LEU A 486 0.05 -13.22 47.19
CA LEU A 486 -0.58 -12.81 45.95
C LEU A 486 -1.00 -14.00 45.09
N LYS A 487 -0.11 -14.98 44.87
CA LYS A 487 -0.42 -16.19 44.09
C LYS A 487 -1.64 -16.93 44.66
N ILE A 488 -1.68 -17.11 45.98
CA ILE A 488 -2.83 -17.73 46.67
C ILE A 488 -4.10 -16.92 46.47
N ARG A 489 -4.04 -15.59 46.65
CA ARG A 489 -5.20 -14.70 46.47
C ARG A 489 -5.72 -14.71 45.03
N LEU A 490 -4.84 -14.76 44.03
CA LEU A 490 -5.23 -14.85 42.62
C LEU A 490 -5.95 -16.17 42.32
N GLU A 491 -5.44 -17.29 42.83
CA GLU A 491 -6.10 -18.60 42.72
C GLU A 491 -7.51 -18.55 43.33
N GLU A 492 -7.67 -17.96 44.51
CA GLU A 492 -8.96 -17.80 45.17
C GLU A 492 -9.92 -16.90 44.36
N LYS A 493 -9.45 -15.73 43.90
CA LYS A 493 -10.29 -14.79 43.13
C LYS A 493 -10.74 -15.36 41.78
N ILE A 494 -9.84 -16.03 41.06
CA ILE A 494 -10.20 -16.71 39.82
C ILE A 494 -11.25 -17.79 40.10
N TYR A 495 -11.07 -18.57 41.18
CA TYR A 495 -12.07 -19.56 41.58
C TYR A 495 -13.42 -18.93 41.91
N GLU A 496 -13.46 -17.82 42.65
CA GLU A 496 -14.69 -17.08 42.98
C GLU A 496 -15.43 -16.59 41.72
N ILE A 497 -14.71 -16.04 40.74
CA ILE A 497 -15.28 -15.57 39.46
C ILE A 497 -15.83 -16.74 38.64
N LEU A 498 -15.10 -17.87 38.58
CA LEU A 498 -15.60 -19.07 37.93
C LEU A 498 -16.83 -19.63 38.65
N GLN A 499 -16.86 -19.54 39.99
CA GLN A 499 -17.98 -20.01 40.81
C GLN A 499 -19.23 -19.14 40.60
N SER A 500 -19.09 -17.82 40.52
CA SER A 500 -20.21 -16.91 40.25
C SER A 500 -20.77 -17.07 38.83
N GLY A 501 -19.92 -17.44 37.87
CA GLY A 501 -20.32 -17.78 36.50
C GLY A 501 -21.09 -19.10 36.34
N ASN A 502 -21.13 -19.93 37.39
CA ASN A 502 -21.85 -21.21 37.44
C ASN A 502 -21.61 -22.09 36.19
N LEU A 503 -22.66 -22.38 35.41
CA LEU A 503 -22.57 -23.24 34.23
C LEU A 503 -22.05 -22.53 32.97
N ALA A 504 -21.98 -21.19 32.99
CA ALA A 504 -21.58 -20.35 31.85
C ALA A 504 -20.52 -19.31 32.25
N PRO A 505 -19.36 -19.72 32.78
CA PRO A 505 -18.37 -18.77 33.29
C PRO A 505 -17.70 -17.97 32.18
N LEU A 506 -17.08 -16.86 32.62
CA LEU A 506 -16.25 -16.00 31.79
C LEU A 506 -15.07 -16.76 31.19
N ALA A 507 -14.69 -16.40 29.96
CA ALA A 507 -13.48 -16.91 29.35
C ALA A 507 -12.24 -16.37 30.10
N PRO A 508 -11.13 -17.13 30.16
CA PRO A 508 -9.94 -16.76 30.93
C PRO A 508 -9.44 -15.33 30.68
N TYR A 509 -9.37 -14.89 29.42
CA TYR A 509 -8.89 -13.54 29.09
C TYR A 509 -9.76 -12.43 29.70
N ASN A 510 -11.07 -12.62 29.81
CA ASN A 510 -11.95 -11.65 30.47
C ASN A 510 -11.69 -11.60 31.98
N ILE A 511 -11.41 -12.76 32.60
CA ILE A 511 -11.07 -12.85 34.02
C ILE A 511 -9.74 -12.12 34.28
N TYR A 512 -8.76 -12.29 33.39
CA TYR A 512 -7.45 -11.66 33.52
C TYR A 512 -7.54 -10.14 33.40
N ASP A 513 -8.34 -9.66 32.44
CA ASP A 513 -8.61 -8.23 32.26
C ASP A 513 -9.33 -7.62 33.48
N GLU A 514 -10.32 -8.34 34.03
CA GLU A 514 -11.06 -7.92 35.23
C GLU A 514 -10.16 -7.82 36.47
N LEU A 515 -9.27 -8.80 36.66
CA LEU A 515 -8.33 -8.86 37.77
C LEU A 515 -7.07 -8.01 37.56
N GLU A 516 -6.89 -7.42 36.38
CA GLU A 516 -5.69 -6.67 36.00
C GLU A 516 -4.41 -7.50 36.19
N ILE A 517 -4.45 -8.75 35.70
CA ILE A 517 -3.32 -9.67 35.73
C ILE A 517 -2.83 -10.02 34.32
N ASP A 518 -1.54 -10.31 34.20
CA ASP A 518 -0.99 -10.83 32.96
C ASP A 518 -1.48 -12.27 32.69
N ARG A 519 -1.43 -12.66 31.42
CA ARG A 519 -1.90 -13.98 30.96
C ARG A 519 -1.13 -15.14 31.59
N VAL A 520 0.18 -15.01 31.78
CA VAL A 520 1.01 -16.10 32.31
C VAL A 520 0.65 -16.37 33.76
N SER A 521 0.46 -15.32 34.56
CA SER A 521 0.01 -15.46 35.95
C SER A 521 -1.39 -16.08 36.06
N GLY A 522 -2.33 -15.64 35.23
CA GLY A 522 -3.68 -16.21 35.17
C GLY A 522 -3.69 -17.68 34.73
N ASP A 523 -2.94 -18.03 33.69
CA ASP A 523 -2.83 -19.40 33.19
C ASP A 523 -2.19 -20.33 34.22
N ASN A 524 -1.17 -19.85 34.95
CA ASN A 524 -0.54 -20.61 36.04
C ASN A 524 -1.52 -20.87 37.19
N ALA A 525 -2.33 -19.89 37.56
CA ALA A 525 -3.35 -20.05 38.60
C ALA A 525 -4.43 -21.06 38.17
N LEU A 526 -4.95 -20.97 36.93
CA LEU A 526 -5.89 -21.95 36.40
C LEU A 526 -5.27 -23.37 36.33
N LYS A 527 -4.01 -23.48 35.91
CA LYS A 527 -3.29 -24.76 35.85
C LYS A 527 -3.20 -25.39 37.23
N LYS A 528 -2.87 -24.61 38.26
CA LYS A 528 -2.81 -25.10 39.65
C LYS A 528 -4.19 -25.48 40.19
N LEU A 529 -5.21 -24.64 39.99
CA LEU A 529 -6.60 -24.93 40.37
C LEU A 529 -7.13 -26.21 39.70
N THR A 530 -6.70 -26.47 38.47
CA THR A 530 -7.00 -27.71 37.74
C THR A 530 -6.23 -28.89 38.30
N GLY A 531 -4.93 -28.72 38.60
CA GLY A 531 -4.09 -29.76 39.20
C GLY A 531 -4.58 -30.23 40.57
N ILE A 532 -5.15 -29.34 41.38
CA ILE A 532 -5.77 -29.69 42.68
C ILE A 532 -7.24 -30.13 42.55
N GLY A 533 -7.80 -30.19 41.34
CA GLY A 533 -9.15 -30.68 41.08
C GLY A 533 -10.30 -29.74 41.51
N ARG A 534 -10.03 -28.44 41.77
CA ARG A 534 -11.09 -27.45 42.09
C ARG A 534 -11.76 -26.88 40.83
N VAL A 535 -11.03 -26.82 39.73
CA VAL A 535 -11.48 -26.32 38.42
C VAL A 535 -11.24 -27.39 37.38
N VAL A 536 -12.11 -27.48 36.38
CA VAL A 536 -12.00 -28.40 35.25
C VAL A 536 -12.03 -27.61 33.94
N ARG A 537 -11.11 -27.92 33.04
CA ARG A 537 -11.10 -27.40 31.67
C ARG A 537 -12.01 -28.26 30.80
N LEU A 538 -13.14 -27.71 30.36
CA LEU A 538 -14.07 -28.42 29.48
C LEU A 538 -13.61 -28.39 28.01
N ALA A 539 -13.08 -27.25 27.57
CA ALA A 539 -12.63 -27.02 26.20
C ALA A 539 -11.56 -25.90 26.15
N HIS A 540 -11.15 -25.51 24.94
CA HIS A 540 -10.28 -24.35 24.77
C HIS A 540 -10.96 -23.07 25.30
N ASN A 541 -10.31 -22.37 26.23
CA ASN A 541 -10.81 -21.17 26.91
C ASN A 541 -12.16 -21.35 27.63
N LEU A 542 -12.47 -22.56 28.09
CA LEU A 542 -13.66 -22.85 28.87
C LEU A 542 -13.30 -23.67 30.12
N PHE A 543 -13.35 -23.01 31.27
CA PHE A 543 -13.05 -23.57 32.58
C PHE A 543 -14.26 -23.41 33.48
N VAL A 544 -14.60 -24.44 34.26
CA VAL A 544 -15.72 -24.43 35.22
C VAL A 544 -15.24 -24.96 36.56
N THR A 545 -15.93 -24.62 37.65
CA THR A 545 -15.63 -25.28 38.93
C THR A 545 -16.07 -26.74 38.89
N SER A 546 -15.39 -27.62 39.62
CA SER A 546 -15.77 -29.04 39.73
C SER A 546 -17.20 -29.21 40.26
N LYS A 547 -17.65 -28.28 41.12
CA LYS A 547 -19.03 -28.21 41.60
C LYS A 547 -20.01 -27.97 40.45
N ALA A 548 -19.78 -26.94 39.63
CA ALA A 548 -20.64 -26.62 38.48
C ALA A 548 -20.67 -27.76 37.45
N LEU A 549 -19.53 -28.42 37.20
CA LEU A 549 -19.49 -29.61 36.35
C LEU A 549 -20.37 -30.74 36.90
N ASN A 550 -20.25 -31.06 38.19
CA ASN A 550 -21.05 -32.10 38.81
C ASN A 550 -22.55 -31.77 38.77
N GLU A 551 -22.94 -30.51 38.98
CA GLU A 551 -24.32 -30.05 38.84
C GLU A 551 -24.84 -30.20 37.40
N ALA A 552 -24.03 -29.86 36.39
CA ALA A 552 -24.39 -30.05 34.99
C ALA A 552 -24.56 -31.53 34.65
N LEU A 553 -23.60 -32.39 35.01
CA LEU A 553 -23.66 -33.82 34.73
C LEU A 553 -24.83 -34.50 35.45
N ALA A 554 -25.14 -34.11 36.69
CA ALA A 554 -26.30 -34.61 37.41
C ALA A 554 -27.62 -34.28 36.68
N LYS A 555 -27.77 -33.04 36.20
CA LYS A 555 -28.93 -32.63 35.40
C LYS A 555 -29.01 -33.40 34.08
N LEU A 556 -27.90 -33.59 33.38
CA LEU A 556 -27.87 -34.36 32.12
C LEU A 556 -28.23 -35.83 32.35
N LYS A 557 -27.72 -36.46 33.42
CA LYS A 557 -28.09 -37.83 33.81
C LYS A 557 -29.56 -37.95 34.20
N ALA A 558 -30.13 -36.95 34.87
CA ALA A 558 -31.55 -36.92 35.19
C ALA A 558 -32.42 -36.87 33.91
N ILE A 559 -31.97 -36.17 32.86
CA ILE A 559 -32.64 -36.19 31.55
C ILE A 559 -32.60 -37.59 30.95
N ILE A 560 -31.45 -38.26 30.97
CA ILE A 560 -31.35 -39.64 30.48
C ILE A 560 -32.28 -40.57 31.26
N ALA A 561 -32.34 -40.44 32.59
CA ALA A 561 -33.22 -41.24 33.41
C ALA A 561 -34.72 -40.99 33.13
N ALA A 562 -35.10 -39.74 32.81
CA ALA A 562 -36.48 -39.37 32.57
C ALA A 562 -36.95 -39.61 31.11
N GLN A 563 -36.06 -39.40 30.13
CA GLN A 563 -36.41 -39.39 28.70
C GLN A 563 -35.73 -40.54 27.92
N GLY A 564 -34.86 -41.33 28.55
CA GLY A 564 -34.09 -42.40 27.93
C GLY A 564 -32.81 -41.93 27.24
N PHE A 565 -32.69 -40.64 26.91
CA PHE A 565 -31.52 -40.08 26.21
C PHE A 565 -31.29 -38.59 26.52
N VAL A 566 -30.08 -38.11 26.27
CA VAL A 566 -29.76 -36.67 26.24
C VAL A 566 -28.97 -36.31 24.98
N ASN A 567 -29.36 -35.21 24.34
CA ASN A 567 -28.69 -34.64 23.17
C ASN A 567 -28.61 -33.13 23.29
N VAL A 568 -28.11 -32.48 22.24
CA VAL A 568 -27.90 -31.01 22.26
C VAL A 568 -29.22 -30.26 22.47
N THR A 569 -30.35 -30.75 21.95
CA THR A 569 -31.63 -30.05 21.98
C THR A 569 -32.23 -30.05 23.38
N ASN A 570 -32.44 -31.24 23.97
CA ASN A 570 -33.05 -31.33 25.30
C ASN A 570 -32.10 -30.85 26.43
N ALA A 571 -30.78 -31.01 26.27
CA ALA A 571 -29.81 -30.42 27.20
C ALA A 571 -29.82 -28.89 27.17
N LYS A 572 -30.00 -28.29 25.98
CA LYS A 572 -30.08 -26.83 25.83
C LYS A 572 -31.29 -26.27 26.56
N GLU A 573 -32.44 -26.92 26.45
CA GLU A 573 -33.67 -26.54 27.14
C GLU A 573 -33.52 -26.67 28.67
N ALA A 574 -32.94 -27.77 29.14
CA ALA A 574 -32.81 -28.05 30.56
C ALA A 574 -31.76 -27.18 31.29
N LEU A 575 -30.64 -26.87 30.63
CA LEU A 575 -29.55 -26.10 31.23
C LEU A 575 -29.63 -24.59 30.91
N ASN A 576 -30.47 -24.20 29.94
CA ASN A 576 -30.59 -22.83 29.44
C ASN A 576 -29.24 -22.21 29.03
N LEU A 577 -28.45 -22.97 28.26
CA LEU A 577 -27.11 -22.56 27.82
C LEU A 577 -27.03 -22.44 26.30
N SER A 578 -26.02 -21.74 25.80
CA SER A 578 -25.74 -21.76 24.36
C SER A 578 -25.20 -23.12 23.92
N ARG A 579 -25.38 -23.45 22.63
CA ARG A 579 -24.94 -24.72 22.03
C ARG A 579 -23.46 -25.02 22.30
N LYS A 580 -22.62 -23.99 22.34
CA LYS A 580 -21.18 -24.11 22.63
C LYS A 580 -20.91 -24.75 24.00
N TYR A 581 -21.59 -24.29 25.06
CA TYR A 581 -21.42 -24.85 26.40
C TYR A 581 -22.01 -26.25 26.51
N ILE A 582 -23.19 -26.47 25.91
CA ILE A 582 -23.85 -27.79 25.92
C ILE A 582 -22.96 -28.88 25.32
N ILE A 583 -22.34 -28.61 24.17
CA ILE A 583 -21.43 -29.57 23.53
C ILE A 583 -20.28 -29.94 24.49
N ALA A 584 -19.66 -28.95 25.14
CA ALA A 584 -18.55 -29.19 26.05
C ALA A 584 -18.96 -30.03 27.29
N TYR A 585 -20.15 -29.82 27.84
CA TYR A 585 -20.66 -30.65 28.94
C TYR A 585 -21.04 -32.07 28.48
N LEU A 586 -21.60 -32.22 27.28
CA LEU A 586 -21.90 -33.53 26.71
C LEU A 586 -20.61 -34.30 26.41
N GLU A 587 -19.54 -33.63 25.97
CA GLU A 587 -18.22 -34.25 25.79
C GLU A 587 -17.63 -34.73 27.12
N GLN A 588 -17.87 -34.01 28.22
CA GLN A 588 -17.51 -34.52 29.56
C GLN A 588 -18.38 -35.70 29.99
N LEU A 589 -19.67 -35.70 29.64
CA LEU A 589 -20.57 -36.82 29.91
C LEU A 589 -20.16 -38.08 29.12
N ASP A 590 -19.61 -37.90 27.91
CA ASP A 590 -19.08 -38.98 27.07
C ASP A 590 -17.88 -39.71 27.76
N LEU A 591 -17.29 -39.14 28.82
CA LEU A 591 -16.22 -39.79 29.62
C LEU A 591 -16.77 -40.71 30.72
N ASP A 592 -18.07 -40.68 31.02
CA ASP A 592 -18.67 -41.57 32.00
C ASP A 592 -18.79 -42.99 31.42
N PRO A 593 -18.22 -44.03 32.08
CA PRO A 593 -18.22 -45.40 31.55
C PRO A 593 -19.63 -46.00 31.40
N ASN A 594 -20.63 -45.43 32.06
CA ASN A 594 -22.03 -45.87 31.99
C ASN A 594 -22.82 -45.18 30.88
N ILE A 595 -22.22 -44.27 30.13
CA ILE A 595 -22.88 -43.53 29.05
C ILE A 595 -22.34 -44.01 27.69
N VAL A 596 -23.24 -44.29 26.75
CA VAL A 596 -22.90 -44.66 25.37
C VAL A 596 -23.54 -43.66 24.42
N LYS A 597 -22.78 -43.29 23.39
CA LYS A 597 -23.23 -42.39 22.33
C LYS A 597 -23.88 -43.19 21.20
N ASN A 598 -25.17 -42.95 20.96
CA ASN A 598 -25.94 -43.56 19.87
C ASN A 598 -26.36 -42.46 18.88
N GLY A 599 -25.56 -42.25 17.83
CA GLY A 599 -25.75 -41.13 16.91
C GLY A 599 -25.57 -39.78 17.61
N ILE A 600 -26.63 -38.98 17.67
CA ILE A 600 -26.62 -37.65 18.33
C ILE A 600 -26.96 -37.72 19.83
N ASP A 601 -27.48 -38.87 20.28
CA ASP A 601 -28.00 -39.09 21.62
C ASP A 601 -26.96 -39.78 22.52
N ARG A 602 -27.02 -39.47 23.81
CA ARG A 602 -26.30 -40.18 24.88
C ARG A 602 -27.31 -40.95 25.71
N VAL A 603 -27.06 -42.23 25.91
CA VAL A 603 -27.95 -43.15 26.63
C VAL A 603 -27.18 -43.89 27.71
N LEU A 604 -27.88 -44.42 28.72
CA LEU A 604 -27.28 -45.35 29.68
C LEU A 604 -26.91 -46.65 28.99
N LYS A 605 -25.73 -47.19 29.33
CA LYS A 605 -25.27 -48.50 28.89
C LYS A 605 -26.20 -49.55 29.49
N ALA A 606 -26.75 -50.41 28.62
CA ALA A 606 -27.64 -51.50 29.00
C ALA A 606 -26.96 -52.54 29.89
#